data_AF-A0A845CCC8-F1
#
_entry.id   AF-A0A845CCC8-F1
#
_cell.length_a   1.000
_cell.length_b   1.000
_cell.length_c   1.000
_cell.angle_alpha   90.00
_cell.angle_beta   90.00
_cell.angle_gamma   90.00
#
_symmetry.space_group_name_H-M   'P 1'
#
loop_
_entity.id
_entity.type
_entity.pdbx_description
1 polymer ?
#
loop_
_entity_poly.entity_id
_entity_poly.type
_entity_poly.pdbx_seq_one_letter_code
_entity_poly.pdbx_strand_id
1 'polypeptide(L)'
;MNRAELAREILGHLKSQKAAGISYVSLGARPEVVAEAAHPEAAPPARAPEPTIDPNPEQQALIPQAAPASAPTLAPMAKRRDPGPEPPPLPFDPDAEMSLAELEAAVDGCLRCKLGPGRTNLVFGVGNPAANLAIVGEAPGA
;
A
#
# COMPACT_ATOMS: atom_id res chain seq x y z
N MET A 1 -29.65 -14.09 -3.17
CA MET A 1 -29.13 -12.88 -3.83
C MET A 1 -28.08 -13.29 -4.83
N ASN A 2 -28.23 -12.88 -6.09
CA ASN A 2 -27.23 -13.18 -7.14
C ASN A 2 -26.16 -12.07 -7.24
N ARG A 3 -25.05 -12.36 -7.95
CA ARG A 3 -23.92 -11.43 -8.06
C ARG A 3 -24.30 -10.07 -8.68
N ALA A 4 -25.21 -10.07 -9.65
CA ALA A 4 -25.66 -8.85 -10.31
C ALA A 4 -26.53 -7.97 -9.39
N GLU A 5 -27.37 -8.60 -8.56
CA GLU A 5 -28.14 -7.91 -7.52
C GLU A 5 -27.24 -7.29 -6.47
N LEU A 6 -26.31 -8.07 -5.92
CA LEU A 6 -25.36 -7.59 -4.94
C LEU A 6 -24.54 -6.40 -5.49
N ALA A 7 -24.03 -6.51 -6.72
CA ALA A 7 -23.27 -5.42 -7.35
C ALA A 7 -24.12 -4.15 -7.51
N ARG A 8 -25.39 -4.28 -7.89
CA ARG A 8 -26.30 -3.14 -8.04
C ARG A 8 -26.58 -2.46 -6.71
N GLU A 9 -26.80 -3.24 -5.66
CA GLU A 9 -27.04 -2.71 -4.31
C GLU A 9 -25.80 -2.02 -3.74
N ILE A 10 -24.62 -2.63 -3.87
CA ILE A 10 -23.35 -2.03 -3.46
C ILE A 10 -23.13 -0.70 -4.20
N LEU A 11 -23.27 -0.69 -5.53
CA LEU A 11 -23.11 0.53 -6.32
C LEU A 11 -24.14 1.61 -5.94
N GLY A 12 -25.40 1.23 -5.71
CA GLY A 12 -26.44 2.14 -5.26
C GLY A 12 -26.11 2.76 -3.91
N HIS A 13 -25.65 1.94 -2.97
CA HIS A 13 -25.24 2.39 -1.64
C HIS A 13 -24.04 3.34 -1.69
N LEU A 14 -22.99 2.98 -2.42
CA LEU A 14 -21.79 3.83 -2.57
C LEU A 14 -22.12 5.16 -3.26
N LYS A 15 -22.98 5.16 -4.28
CA LYS A 15 -23.45 6.39 -4.94
C LYS A 15 -24.26 7.28 -3.98
N SER A 16 -25.12 6.68 -3.17
CA SER A 16 -25.88 7.39 -2.13
C SER A 16 -24.95 8.04 -1.09
N GLN A 17 -23.95 7.31 -0.59
CA GLN A 17 -22.96 7.86 0.34
C GLN A 17 -22.20 9.04 -0.28
N LYS A 18 -21.72 8.88 -1.52
CA LYS A 18 -21.01 9.95 -2.25
C LYS A 18 -21.90 11.19 -2.44
N ALA A 19 -23.17 10.99 -2.80
CA ALA A 19 -24.14 12.09 -2.95
C ALA A 19 -24.42 12.81 -1.62
N ALA A 20 -24.32 12.10 -0.49
CA ALA A 20 -24.38 12.67 0.86
C ALA A 20 -23.06 13.33 1.31
N GLY A 21 -22.04 13.41 0.44
CA GLY A 21 -20.73 14.02 0.75
C GLY A 21 -19.77 13.11 1.54
N ILE A 22 -20.12 11.84 1.74
CA ILE A 22 -19.28 10.89 2.46
C ILE A 22 -18.14 10.43 1.54
N SER A 23 -16.91 10.74 1.92
CA SER A 23 -15.69 10.31 1.21
C SER A 23 -14.92 9.22 1.96
N TYR A 24 -15.17 9.08 3.26
CA TYR A 24 -14.52 8.10 4.13
C TYR A 24 -15.55 7.46 5.05
N VAL A 25 -15.49 6.13 5.18
CA VAL A 25 -16.33 5.35 6.08
C VAL A 25 -15.42 4.68 7.10
N SER A 26 -15.71 4.87 8.38
CA SER A 26 -15.03 4.15 9.45
C SER A 26 -15.66 2.77 9.59
N LEU A 27 -14.89 1.71 9.35
CA LEU A 27 -15.38 0.32 9.41
C LEU A 27 -15.58 -0.21 10.85
N GLY A 28 -15.41 0.63 11.87
CA GLY A 28 -15.45 0.23 13.27
C GLY A 28 -14.18 -0.51 13.72
N ALA A 29 -14.18 -1.02 14.95
CA ALA A 29 -13.08 -1.85 15.46
C ALA A 29 -12.92 -3.10 14.58
N ARG A 30 -11.67 -3.51 14.32
CA ARG A 30 -11.37 -4.73 13.57
C ARG A 30 -12.14 -5.91 14.21
N PRO A 31 -12.84 -6.75 13.42
CA PRO A 31 -13.26 -8.04 13.93
C PRO A 31 -12.00 -8.78 14.38
N GLU A 32 -12.07 -9.45 15.52
CA GLU A 32 -10.99 -10.28 16.06
C GLU A 32 -10.66 -11.34 15.00
N VAL A 33 -9.53 -11.16 14.33
CA VAL A 33 -9.04 -12.11 13.33
C VAL A 33 -8.58 -13.36 14.07
N VAL A 34 -9.47 -14.34 14.19
CA VAL A 34 -9.07 -15.72 14.48
C VAL A 34 -8.23 -16.18 13.29
N ALA A 35 -6.92 -16.27 13.53
CA ALA A 35 -5.96 -16.73 12.56
C ALA A 35 -6.28 -18.19 12.19
N GLU A 36 -6.87 -18.41 11.02
CA GLU A 36 -6.99 -19.75 10.44
C GLU A 36 -6.69 -19.70 8.93
N ALA A 37 -5.85 -20.65 8.52
CA ALA A 37 -5.34 -20.98 7.19
C ALA A 37 -4.34 -20.00 6.54
N ALA A 38 -3.07 -20.25 6.86
CA ALA A 38 -1.93 -19.93 5.99
C ALA A 38 -2.22 -20.32 4.53
N HIS A 39 -1.92 -19.43 3.59
CA HIS A 39 -1.72 -19.84 2.20
C HIS A 39 -0.46 -20.71 2.13
N PRO A 40 -0.44 -21.80 1.34
CA PRO A 40 0.78 -22.53 1.08
C PRO A 40 1.78 -21.61 0.38
N GLU A 41 2.90 -21.37 1.04
CA GLU A 41 4.06 -20.66 0.54
C GLU A 41 4.55 -21.36 -0.74
N ALA A 42 4.48 -20.67 -1.88
CA ALA A 42 5.13 -21.12 -3.10
C ALA A 42 6.64 -21.01 -2.88
N ALA A 43 7.36 -22.13 -3.08
CA ALA A 43 8.79 -22.21 -2.81
C ALA A 43 9.57 -21.11 -3.57
N PRO A 44 10.44 -20.33 -2.89
CA PRO A 44 11.29 -19.35 -3.56
C PRO A 44 12.32 -20.06 -4.46
N PRO A 45 12.68 -19.49 -5.64
CA PRO A 45 13.75 -20.03 -6.47
C PRO A 45 15.09 -19.96 -5.73
N ALA A 46 15.94 -20.96 -5.99
CA ALA A 46 17.24 -21.13 -5.35
C ALA A 46 18.12 -19.86 -5.47
N ARG A 47 18.47 -19.31 -4.30
CA ARG A 47 19.33 -18.12 -4.15
C ARG A 47 20.79 -18.53 -4.38
N ALA A 48 21.54 -17.75 -5.17
CA ALA A 48 23.00 -17.87 -5.27
C ALA A 48 23.67 -17.52 -3.92
N PRO A 49 24.87 -18.06 -3.60
CA PRO A 49 25.49 -17.87 -2.29
C PRO A 49 25.87 -16.41 -2.03
N GLU A 50 25.46 -15.89 -0.86
CA GLU A 50 25.83 -14.56 -0.35
C GLU A 50 27.33 -14.51 0.02
N PRO A 51 28.01 -13.37 -0.18
CA PRO A 51 29.37 -13.17 0.30
C PRO A 51 29.38 -13.05 1.83
N THR A 52 30.25 -13.83 2.48
CA THR A 52 30.45 -13.84 3.93
C THR A 52 31.05 -12.50 4.38
N ILE A 53 30.33 -11.76 5.23
CA ILE A 53 30.88 -10.61 5.94
C ILE A 53 31.35 -11.11 7.31
N ASP A 54 32.66 -11.03 7.57
CA ASP A 54 33.23 -11.32 8.88
C ASP A 54 32.76 -10.29 9.92
N PRO A 55 32.23 -10.71 11.08
CA PRO A 55 31.78 -9.78 12.10
C PRO A 55 32.97 -9.15 12.83
N ASN A 56 33.13 -7.83 12.70
CA ASN A 56 34.07 -7.03 13.47
C ASN A 56 33.59 -6.91 14.95
N PRO A 57 34.41 -7.23 15.96
CA PRO A 57 34.02 -7.27 17.37
C PRO A 57 33.90 -5.92 18.11
N GLU A 58 34.07 -4.75 17.47
CA GLU A 58 34.15 -3.46 18.17
C GLU A 58 32.86 -2.64 18.34
N GLN A 59 31.69 -3.11 17.92
CA GLN A 59 30.43 -2.36 18.11
C GLN A 59 29.64 -2.87 19.32
N GLN A 60 30.25 -2.76 20.49
CA GLN A 60 29.63 -3.09 21.78
C GLN A 60 29.94 -2.00 22.83
N ALA A 61 29.33 -0.83 22.68
CA ALA A 61 29.11 0.12 23.78
C ALA A 61 28.12 1.21 23.38
N LEU A 62 27.28 1.62 24.34
CA LEU A 62 26.31 2.74 24.34
C LEU A 62 24.85 2.36 24.01
N ILE A 63 24.21 1.64 24.93
CA ILE A 63 22.74 1.68 25.10
C ILE A 63 22.43 2.51 26.36
N PRO A 64 21.91 3.74 26.24
CA PRO A 64 21.33 4.47 27.37
C PRO A 64 19.94 3.91 27.72
N GLN A 65 19.71 3.62 29.01
CA GLN A 65 18.41 3.15 29.54
C GLN A 65 17.35 4.25 29.50
N ALA A 66 16.14 3.93 29.00
CA ALA A 66 15.00 4.83 28.93
C ALA A 66 14.10 4.72 30.18
N ALA A 67 13.76 5.87 30.76
CA ALA A 67 12.78 6.05 31.83
C ALA A 67 11.32 6.08 31.27
N PRO A 68 10.27 5.90 32.10
CA PRO A 68 8.94 5.48 31.63
C PRO A 68 8.15 6.56 30.90
N ALA A 69 7.40 6.12 29.88
CA ALA A 69 6.62 6.96 28.97
C ALA A 69 5.32 7.48 29.62
N SER A 70 5.16 8.80 29.64
CA SER A 70 3.85 9.43 29.80
C SER A 70 3.05 9.26 28.50
N ALA A 71 1.81 8.78 28.60
CA ALA A 71 0.91 8.55 27.48
C ALA A 71 0.60 9.86 26.72
N PRO A 72 0.69 9.90 25.38
CA PRO A 72 0.32 11.07 24.62
C PRO A 72 -1.21 11.14 24.43
N THR A 73 -1.78 12.28 24.79
CA THR A 73 -3.11 12.72 24.36
C THR A 73 -3.20 12.72 22.83
N LEU A 74 -4.28 12.14 22.28
CA LEU A 74 -4.57 12.13 20.84
C LEU A 74 -4.78 13.57 20.34
N ALA A 75 -3.73 14.17 19.77
CA ALA A 75 -3.82 15.36 18.95
C ALA A 75 -4.35 14.98 17.55
N PRO A 76 -5.13 15.87 16.88
CA PRO A 76 -5.61 15.60 15.53
C PRO A 76 -4.45 15.35 14.57
N MET A 77 -4.47 14.22 13.86
CA MET A 77 -3.52 13.85 12.81
C MET A 77 -3.67 14.76 11.59
N ALA A 78 -3.14 15.97 11.72
CA ALA A 78 -2.74 16.81 10.61
C ALA A 78 -1.34 17.35 10.91
N LYS A 79 -0.39 16.45 11.18
CA LYS A 79 1.01 16.82 11.04
C LYS A 79 1.21 17.07 9.55
N ARG A 80 1.31 18.34 9.15
CA ARG A 80 1.89 18.70 7.86
C ARG A 80 3.18 17.91 7.75
N ARG A 81 3.33 17.11 6.70
CA ARG A 81 4.63 16.57 6.36
C ARG A 81 5.51 17.80 6.10
N ASP A 82 6.66 17.89 6.77
CA ASP A 82 7.71 18.78 6.30
C ASP A 82 7.90 18.50 4.79
N PRO A 83 8.05 19.52 3.94
CA PRO A 83 8.32 19.27 2.53
C PRO A 83 9.71 18.64 2.48
N GLY A 84 9.75 17.31 2.42
CA GLY A 84 10.94 16.58 2.03
C GLY A 84 11.39 17.02 0.63
N PRO A 85 12.54 16.52 0.15
CA PRO A 85 12.95 16.79 -1.21
C PRO A 85 11.79 16.49 -2.16
N GLU A 86 11.48 17.44 -3.03
CA GLU A 86 10.38 17.31 -3.99
C GLU A 86 10.57 16.02 -4.78
N PRO A 87 9.55 15.13 -4.81
CA PRO A 87 9.71 13.87 -5.52
C PRO A 87 10.00 14.17 -6.99
N PRO A 88 10.80 13.32 -7.67
CA PRO A 88 11.00 13.45 -9.11
C PRO A 88 9.64 13.53 -9.83
N PRO A 89 9.54 14.21 -10.97
CA PRO A 89 8.28 14.37 -11.69
C PRO A 89 7.64 13.02 -12.03
N LEU A 90 6.32 13.02 -12.21
CA LEU A 90 5.61 11.84 -12.70
C LEU A 90 6.09 11.49 -14.12
N PRO A 91 6.12 10.20 -14.48
CA PRO A 91 6.44 9.78 -15.85
C PRO A 91 5.28 10.01 -16.83
N PHE A 92 4.20 10.64 -16.37
CA PHE A 92 3.00 10.98 -17.11
C PHE A 92 2.40 12.28 -16.56
N ASP A 93 1.57 12.94 -17.37
CA ASP A 93 0.79 14.10 -16.94
C ASP A 93 -0.47 13.61 -16.19
N PRO A 94 -0.66 13.96 -14.90
CA PRO A 94 -1.82 13.52 -14.12
C PRO A 94 -3.15 14.14 -14.59
N ASP A 95 -3.10 15.25 -15.33
CA ASP A 95 -4.29 15.95 -15.83
C ASP A 95 -4.66 15.53 -17.26
N ALA A 96 -3.81 14.72 -17.92
CA ALA A 96 -4.08 14.18 -19.25
C ALA A 96 -4.93 12.89 -19.17
N GLU A 97 -5.92 12.78 -20.06
CA GLU A 97 -6.65 11.51 -20.24
C GLU A 97 -5.75 10.47 -20.90
N MET A 98 -5.63 9.30 -20.29
CA MET A 98 -4.91 8.15 -20.84
C MET A 98 -5.58 6.83 -20.47
N SER A 99 -5.32 5.80 -21.27
CA SER A 99 -5.76 4.44 -20.98
C SER A 99 -4.98 3.81 -19.83
N LEU A 100 -5.57 2.78 -19.20
CA LEU A 100 -4.87 2.01 -18.17
C LEU A 100 -3.61 1.32 -18.70
N ALA A 101 -3.59 0.94 -19.98
CA ALA A 101 -2.43 0.33 -20.63
C ALA A 101 -1.28 1.33 -20.83
N GLU A 102 -1.58 2.57 -21.21
CA GLU A 102 -0.59 3.64 -21.31
C GLU A 102 -0.03 4.00 -19.92
N LEU A 103 -0.89 4.05 -18.90
CA LEU A 103 -0.47 4.28 -17.53
C LEU A 103 0.44 3.15 -17.04
N GLU A 104 0.07 1.89 -17.27
CA GLU A 104 0.88 0.71 -16.90
C GLU A 104 2.29 0.78 -17.52
N ALA A 105 2.37 1.08 -18.82
CA ALA A 105 3.65 1.25 -19.50
C ALA A 105 4.46 2.43 -18.95
N ALA A 106 3.81 3.56 -18.62
CA ALA A 106 4.48 4.74 -18.08
C ALA A 106 5.05 4.52 -16.67
N VAL A 107 4.42 3.65 -15.87
CA VAL A 107 4.89 3.33 -14.51
C VAL A 107 5.81 2.11 -14.45
N ASP A 108 5.98 1.38 -15.56
CA ASP A 108 6.91 0.28 -15.62
C ASP A 108 8.34 0.75 -15.29
N GLY A 109 9.05 -0.04 -14.48
CA GLY A 109 10.39 0.35 -14.04
C GLY A 109 10.47 1.61 -13.15
N CYS A 110 9.35 2.21 -12.70
CA CYS A 110 9.34 3.41 -11.84
C CYS A 110 10.32 3.34 -10.64
N LEU A 111 11.16 4.36 -10.47
CA LEU A 111 12.14 4.49 -9.37
C LEU A 111 11.92 5.75 -8.51
N ARG A 112 10.71 6.33 -8.54
CA ARG A 112 10.43 7.62 -7.87
C ARG A 112 10.47 7.57 -6.35
N CYS A 113 10.42 6.38 -5.76
CA CYS A 113 10.47 6.20 -4.31
C CYS A 113 11.41 5.05 -3.92
N LYS A 114 11.72 4.97 -2.63
CA LYS A 114 12.61 3.96 -2.03
C LYS A 114 12.19 2.50 -2.27
N LEU A 115 10.92 2.24 -2.61
CA LEU A 115 10.44 0.90 -2.93
C LEU A 115 10.89 0.44 -4.32
N GLY A 116 11.18 1.39 -5.21
CA GLY A 116 11.49 1.10 -6.60
C GLY A 116 12.65 0.12 -6.77
N PRO A 117 13.85 0.42 -6.21
CA PRO A 117 15.01 -0.46 -6.36
C PRO A 117 14.87 -1.85 -5.74
N GLY A 118 14.00 -2.01 -4.73
CA GLY A 118 13.87 -3.26 -3.97
C GLY A 118 12.79 -4.22 -4.46
N ARG A 119 11.90 -3.80 -5.37
CA ARG A 119 10.82 -4.66 -5.87
C ARG A 119 11.35 -5.60 -6.95
N THR A 120 10.89 -6.84 -6.96
CA THR A 120 11.16 -7.79 -8.06
C THR A 120 10.30 -7.46 -9.28
N ASN A 121 9.01 -7.22 -9.05
CA ASN A 121 8.04 -6.91 -10.10
C ASN A 121 7.16 -5.74 -9.65
N LEU A 122 6.73 -4.92 -10.62
CA LEU A 122 5.60 -4.04 -10.41
C LEU A 122 4.31 -4.86 -10.55
N VAL A 123 3.41 -4.75 -9.57
CA VAL A 123 2.08 -5.39 -9.66
C VAL A 123 1.08 -4.30 -10.03
N PHE A 124 0.72 -4.24 -11.32
CA PHE A 124 -0.31 -3.32 -11.80
C PHE A 124 -1.72 -3.87 -11.51
N GLY A 125 -2.70 -2.96 -11.40
CA GLY A 125 -4.08 -3.35 -11.12
C GLY A 125 -4.69 -4.16 -12.26
N VAL A 126 -5.49 -5.18 -11.92
CA VAL A 126 -6.21 -6.02 -12.90
C VAL A 126 -7.72 -5.85 -12.76
N GLY A 127 -8.45 -5.98 -13.87
CA GLY A 127 -9.91 -5.91 -13.86
C GLY A 127 -10.49 -5.51 -15.20
N ASN A 128 -11.76 -5.13 -15.19
CA ASN A 128 -12.43 -4.54 -16.35
C ASN A 128 -12.09 -3.03 -16.41
N PRO A 129 -11.43 -2.51 -17.47
CA PRO A 129 -11.15 -1.09 -17.63
C PRO A 129 -12.40 -0.19 -17.62
N ALA A 130 -13.56 -0.76 -17.96
CA ALA A 130 -14.86 -0.08 -17.93
C ALA A 130 -15.64 -0.33 -16.62
N ALA A 131 -14.98 -0.77 -15.54
CA ALA A 131 -15.64 -1.03 -14.27
C ALA A 131 -16.15 0.28 -13.61
N ASN A 132 -17.35 0.21 -13.03
CA ASN A 132 -17.94 1.32 -12.26
C ASN A 132 -17.39 1.44 -10.82
N LEU A 133 -16.58 0.47 -10.38
CA LEU A 133 -16.03 0.37 -9.03
C LEU A 133 -14.63 -0.23 -9.11
N ALA A 134 -13.66 0.43 -8.48
CA ALA A 134 -12.32 -0.10 -8.24
C ALA A 134 -12.11 -0.35 -6.74
N ILE A 135 -11.41 -1.42 -6.42
CA ILE A 135 -10.99 -1.75 -5.05
C ILE A 135 -9.48 -1.56 -5.00
N VAL A 136 -9.01 -0.72 -4.07
CA VAL A 136 -7.60 -0.39 -3.91
C VAL A 136 -7.13 -0.91 -2.55
N GLY A 137 -6.20 -1.85 -2.56
CA GLY A 137 -5.54 -2.37 -1.37
C GLY A 137 -4.33 -1.52 -0.95
N GLU A 138 -3.57 -2.01 0.03
CA GLU A 138 -2.38 -1.30 0.54
C GLU A 138 -1.13 -1.52 -0.33
N ALA A 139 -0.72 -2.79 -0.50
CA ALA A 139 0.47 -3.20 -1.22
C ALA A 139 0.36 -4.68 -1.63
N PRO A 140 1.13 -5.14 -2.63
CA PRO A 140 1.27 -6.57 -2.92
C PRO A 140 1.87 -7.33 -1.73
N GLY A 141 1.49 -8.60 -1.58
CA GLY A 141 2.06 -9.51 -0.57
C GLY A 141 3.47 -10.00 -0.93
N ALA A 142 4.10 -10.70 0.01
CA ALA A 142 5.40 -11.36 -0.16
C ALA A 142 5.25 -12.80 -0.69
#